data_AF-A0A3D5SKZ5-F1
#
_entry.id   AF-A0A3D5SKZ5-F1
#
_cell.length_a   1.000
_cell.length_b   1.000
_cell.length_c   1.000
_cell.angle_alpha   90.00
_cell.angle_beta   90.00
_cell.angle_gamma   90.00
#
_symmetry.space_group_name_H-M   'P 1'
#
loop_
_entity.id
_entity.type
_entity.pdbx_description
1 polymer ?
#
loop_
_entity_poly.entity_id
_entity_poly.type
_entity_poly.pdbx_seq_one_letter_code
_entity_poly.pdbx_strand_id
1 'polypeptide(L)'
;MATSSTKKKTKPSTKKAAKKASKKTATAKYVNAAAKAQAAEAPPIPDRQWDLPASYCADGNQLATLREVVDPNVPTMSLSELSQEQRAELVAKRIEAQPNFQIAMIGAGVLDKQRAIAEVMSYSKIGRALVEIEQKMINHIVKKAAGETGVK
;
A
#
# COMPACT_ATOMS: atom_id res chain seq x y z
N MET A 1 -63.78 -13.26 -21.23
CA MET A 1 -64.28 -14.39 -22.06
C MET A 1 -63.07 -14.99 -22.76
N ALA A 2 -62.55 -16.13 -22.27
CA ALA A 2 -62.68 -17.49 -22.85
C ALA A 2 -61.96 -17.61 -24.23
N THR A 3 -60.91 -18.44 -24.44
CA THR A 3 -60.83 -19.91 -24.32
C THR A 3 -59.34 -20.38 -24.36
N SER A 4 -58.87 -21.27 -23.47
CA SER A 4 -58.65 -22.74 -23.62
C SER A 4 -57.35 -23.16 -24.36
N SER A 5 -56.29 -23.64 -23.68
CA SER A 5 -55.83 -25.05 -23.51
C SER A 5 -55.66 -25.88 -24.81
N THR A 6 -54.56 -26.59 -25.12
CA THR A 6 -54.22 -27.98 -24.68
C THR A 6 -52.92 -28.45 -25.42
N LYS A 7 -51.77 -28.76 -24.80
CA LYS A 7 -51.20 -30.04 -24.28
C LYS A 7 -51.02 -31.24 -25.27
N LYS A 8 -49.75 -31.64 -25.53
CA LYS A 8 -49.19 -33.04 -25.58
C LYS A 8 -47.69 -33.00 -25.98
N LYS A 9 -46.72 -33.39 -25.13
CA LYS A 9 -46.15 -34.75 -24.90
C LYS A 9 -45.65 -35.40 -26.22
N THR A 10 -44.41 -35.90 -26.39
CA THR A 10 -43.65 -36.84 -25.53
C THR A 10 -42.19 -37.02 -26.03
N LYS A 11 -41.25 -37.32 -25.11
CA LYS A 11 -39.84 -37.79 -25.30
C LYS A 11 -39.77 -39.24 -25.82
N PRO A 12 -38.62 -39.77 -26.31
CA PRO A 12 -37.59 -40.43 -25.44
C PRO A 12 -36.12 -40.21 -25.91
N SER A 13 -35.18 -39.86 -25.03
CA SER A 13 -34.27 -40.74 -24.26
C SER A 13 -33.18 -41.47 -25.06
N THR A 14 -31.93 -41.00 -24.93
CA THR A 14 -30.67 -41.78 -24.81
C THR A 14 -29.53 -40.77 -24.55
N LYS A 15 -28.47 -40.98 -23.78
CA LYS A 15 -28.00 -41.93 -22.77
C LYS A 15 -26.57 -41.42 -22.46
N LYS A 16 -26.20 -41.32 -21.17
CA LYS A 16 -24.82 -41.45 -20.64
C LYS A 16 -23.83 -40.32 -21.07
N ALA A 17 -22.94 -39.79 -20.24
CA ALA A 17 -22.29 -40.36 -19.08
C ALA A 17 -21.93 -39.25 -18.06
N ALA A 18 -22.31 -39.49 -16.80
CA ALA A 18 -21.58 -38.95 -15.67
C ALA A 18 -20.22 -39.64 -15.60
N LYS A 19 -19.13 -38.87 -15.56
CA LYS A 19 -17.85 -39.34 -15.03
C LYS A 19 -17.49 -38.50 -13.80
N LYS A 20 -17.69 -39.11 -12.64
CA LYS A 20 -16.92 -38.83 -11.43
C LYS A 20 -15.47 -39.27 -11.67
N ALA A 21 -14.53 -38.41 -11.34
CA ALA A 21 -13.17 -38.74 -10.89
C ALA A 21 -12.69 -37.50 -10.12
N SER A 22 -12.79 -37.42 -8.79
CA SER A 22 -12.05 -38.18 -7.78
C SER A 22 -10.54 -38.14 -8.01
N LYS A 23 -9.89 -37.25 -7.25
CA LYS A 23 -8.53 -37.32 -6.70
C LYS A 23 -7.42 -37.85 -7.62
N LYS A 24 -6.59 -36.93 -8.12
CA LYS A 24 -5.13 -37.13 -8.10
C LYS A 24 -4.47 -35.90 -7.48
N THR A 25 -4.17 -36.06 -6.21
CA THR A 25 -3.20 -35.29 -5.45
C THR A 25 -1.89 -35.25 -6.23
N ALA A 26 -1.60 -34.14 -6.90
CA ALA A 26 -0.25 -33.84 -7.32
C ALA A 26 0.50 -33.35 -6.07
N THR A 27 1.09 -34.30 -5.34
CA THR A 27 2.15 -34.03 -4.37
C THR A 27 3.35 -33.49 -5.13
N ALA A 28 3.29 -32.21 -5.49
CA ALA A 28 4.49 -31.43 -5.75
C ALA A 28 5.27 -31.37 -4.44
N LYS A 29 6.22 -32.30 -4.31
CA LYS A 29 7.35 -32.24 -3.40
C LYS A 29 8.06 -30.91 -3.66
N TYR A 30 7.60 -29.84 -3.00
CA TYR A 30 8.50 -28.76 -2.63
C TYR A 30 9.38 -29.33 -1.53
N VAL A 31 10.44 -29.99 -1.99
CA VAL A 31 11.61 -30.26 -1.19
C VAL A 31 11.98 -28.96 -0.48
N ASN A 32 12.03 -29.04 0.84
CA ASN A 32 12.57 -28.02 1.73
C ASN A 32 14.00 -27.68 1.30
N ALA A 33 14.14 -26.77 0.34
CA ALA A 33 15.40 -26.30 -0.21
C ALA A 33 15.39 -24.77 -0.22
N ALA A 34 15.09 -24.17 0.93
CA ALA A 34 15.48 -22.80 1.25
C ALA A 34 15.51 -22.57 2.77
N ALA A 35 15.85 -23.60 3.57
CA ALA A 35 16.33 -23.42 4.94
C ALA A 35 17.79 -22.95 4.91
N LYS A 36 18.04 -21.82 4.23
CA LYS A 36 19.29 -21.04 4.26
C LYS A 36 19.13 -19.71 3.50
N ALA A 37 18.03 -18.98 3.73
CA ALA A 37 18.02 -17.55 3.47
C ALA A 37 18.83 -16.88 4.58
N GLN A 38 20.15 -16.92 4.37
CA GLN A 38 21.12 -16.04 4.99
C GLN A 38 20.56 -14.62 5.02
N ALA A 39 20.85 -13.87 6.08
CA ALA A 39 20.52 -12.47 6.26
C ALA A 39 20.70 -11.68 4.95
N ALA A 40 19.64 -11.59 4.15
CA ALA A 40 19.63 -10.76 2.98
C ALA A 40 19.46 -9.35 3.53
N GLU A 41 20.54 -8.56 3.46
CA GLU A 41 20.47 -7.12 3.67
C GLU A 41 19.18 -6.59 3.03
N ALA A 42 18.38 -5.88 3.83
CA ALA A 42 17.17 -5.28 3.33
C ALA A 42 17.52 -4.48 2.06
N PRO A 43 16.73 -4.59 0.97
CA PRO A 43 17.09 -3.99 -0.31
C PRO A 43 17.39 -2.50 -0.11
N PRO A 44 18.43 -1.94 -0.73
CA PRO A 44 18.82 -0.54 -0.50
C PRO A 44 17.63 0.41 -0.74
N ILE A 45 17.58 1.48 0.03
CA ILE A 45 16.55 2.52 -0.13
C ILE A 45 16.70 3.10 -1.55
N PRO A 46 15.64 3.11 -2.38
CA PRO A 46 15.73 3.65 -3.74
C PRO A 46 16.20 5.11 -3.74
N ASP A 47 17.06 5.49 -4.68
CA ASP A 47 17.65 6.85 -4.76
C ASP A 47 16.60 7.95 -4.64
N ARG A 48 15.46 7.79 -5.32
CA ARG A 48 14.37 8.77 -5.31
C ARG A 48 13.78 9.01 -3.92
N GLN A 49 13.82 8.04 -3.01
CA GLN A 49 13.28 8.20 -1.65
C GLN A 49 14.16 9.11 -0.79
N TRP A 50 15.45 9.21 -1.10
CA TRP A 50 16.38 10.10 -0.40
C TRP A 50 16.04 11.58 -0.60
N ASP A 51 15.52 11.92 -1.77
CA ASP A 51 15.19 13.29 -2.15
C ASP A 51 13.73 13.67 -1.82
N LEU A 52 12.94 12.73 -1.30
CA LEU A 52 11.57 13.02 -0.88
C LEU A 52 11.53 13.71 0.48
N PRO A 53 10.59 14.66 0.69
CA PRO A 53 10.35 15.28 1.99
C PRO A 53 10.06 14.21 3.05
N ALA A 54 10.78 14.19 4.15
CA ALA A 54 10.63 13.22 5.23
C ALA A 54 10.27 13.87 6.57
N SER A 55 10.60 15.14 6.79
CA SER A 55 10.16 15.90 7.97
C SER A 55 10.20 17.41 7.69
N TYR A 56 10.23 18.23 8.74
CA TYR A 56 10.56 19.65 8.68
C TYR A 56 11.92 19.91 9.34
N CYS A 57 12.61 20.97 8.90
CA CYS A 57 13.74 21.54 9.63
C CYS A 57 13.29 22.03 11.01
N ALA A 58 14.21 22.20 11.96
CA ALA A 58 13.90 22.60 13.34
C ALA A 58 13.08 23.90 13.46
N ASP A 59 13.18 24.80 12.48
CA ASP A 59 12.40 26.05 12.44
C ASP A 59 10.92 25.83 12.07
N GLY A 60 10.53 24.63 11.63
CA GLY A 60 9.15 24.29 11.27
C GLY A 60 8.63 24.91 9.96
N ASN A 61 9.43 25.74 9.29
CA ASN A 61 9.05 26.46 8.08
C ASN A 61 9.47 25.78 6.77
N GLN A 62 10.48 24.91 6.81
CA GLN A 62 11.02 24.26 5.61
C GLN A 62 10.91 22.75 5.74
N LEU A 63 10.53 22.10 4.63
CA LEU A 63 10.54 20.65 4.52
C LEU A 63 11.99 20.13 4.46
N ALA A 64 12.29 19.16 5.30
CA ALA A 64 13.54 18.41 5.29
C ALA A 64 13.37 17.11 4.51
N THR A 65 14.34 16.80 3.66
CA THR A 65 14.46 15.55 2.90
C THR A 65 14.92 14.40 3.79
N LEU A 66 14.79 13.16 3.29
CA LEU A 66 15.29 11.99 4.01
C LEU A 66 16.81 12.07 4.28
N ARG A 67 17.60 12.65 3.36
CA ARG A 67 19.05 12.86 3.57
C ARG A 67 19.31 13.75 4.78
N GLU A 68 18.59 14.86 4.87
CA GLU A 68 18.74 15.85 5.95
C GLU A 68 18.26 15.28 7.29
N VAL A 69 17.20 14.47 7.30
CA VAL A 69 16.68 13.84 8.53
C VAL A 69 17.68 12.84 9.13
N VAL A 70 18.50 12.20 8.30
CA VAL A 70 19.49 11.21 8.75
C VAL A 70 20.84 11.86 9.08
N ASP A 71 21.08 13.09 8.61
CA ASP A 71 22.31 13.83 8.89
C ASP A 71 22.28 14.40 10.33
N PRO A 72 23.22 14.01 11.21
CA PRO A 72 23.26 14.52 12.58
C PRO A 72 23.55 16.03 12.67
N ASN A 73 24.05 16.65 11.59
CA ASN A 73 24.38 18.07 11.57
C ASN A 73 23.19 18.95 11.17
N VAL A 74 22.10 18.36 10.65
CA VAL A 74 20.92 19.10 10.23
C VAL A 74 19.81 18.91 11.27
N PRO A 75 19.51 19.93 12.09
CA PRO A 75 18.47 19.80 13.10
C PRO A 75 17.10 19.72 12.41
N THR A 76 16.42 18.59 12.59
CA THR A 76 15.09 18.32 12.03
C THR A 76 14.10 18.01 13.15
N MET A 77 12.81 18.28 12.88
CA MET A 77 11.73 17.92 13.79
C MET A 77 11.42 16.43 13.68
N SER A 78 10.97 15.82 14.78
CA SER A 78 10.39 14.48 14.74
C SER A 78 8.97 14.53 14.17
N LEU A 79 8.53 13.45 13.52
CA LEU A 79 7.17 13.36 12.98
C LEU A 79 6.07 13.54 14.06
N SER A 80 6.40 13.22 15.31
CA SER A 80 5.50 13.38 16.45
C SER A 80 5.27 14.85 16.82
N GLU A 81 6.27 15.71 16.61
CA GLU A 81 6.22 17.15 16.91
C GLU A 81 5.51 17.96 15.82
N LEU A 82 5.33 17.38 14.63
CA LEU A 82 4.63 18.05 13.54
C LEU A 82 3.16 18.25 13.87
N SER A 83 2.65 19.45 13.58
CA SER A 83 1.23 19.77 13.63
C SER A 83 0.44 18.97 12.58
N GLN A 84 -0.88 18.90 12.76
CA GLN A 84 -1.76 18.21 11.81
C GLN A 84 -1.63 18.76 10.38
N GLU A 85 -1.54 20.08 10.24
CA GLU A 85 -1.43 20.76 8.95
C GLU A 85 -0.09 20.47 8.29
N GLN A 86 1.02 20.56 9.04
CA GLN A 86 2.35 20.21 8.55
C GLN A 86 2.41 18.73 8.11
N ARG A 87 1.76 17.83 8.83
CA ARG A 87 1.68 16.41 8.46
C ARG A 87 0.94 16.22 7.13
N ALA A 88 -0.19 16.89 6.98
CA ALA A 88 -0.96 16.84 5.74
C ALA A 88 -0.18 17.43 4.56
N GLU A 89 0.47 18.57 4.76
CA GLU A 89 1.31 19.22 3.75
C GLU A 89 2.49 18.34 3.34
N LEU A 90 3.21 17.77 4.30
CA LEU A 90 4.31 16.83 4.06
C LEU A 90 3.85 15.66 3.17
N VAL A 91 2.71 15.05 3.51
CA VAL A 91 2.15 13.94 2.74
C VAL A 91 1.70 14.39 1.36
N ALA A 92 1.04 15.54 1.24
CA ALA A 92 0.62 16.09 -0.06
C ALA A 92 1.82 16.33 -0.98
N LYS A 93 2.92 16.88 -0.46
CA LYS A 93 4.16 17.11 -1.20
C LYS A 93 4.83 15.81 -1.65
N ARG A 94 4.81 14.78 -0.80
CA ARG A 94 5.30 13.44 -1.17
C ARG A 94 4.45 12.80 -2.26
N ILE A 95 3.13 12.89 -2.18
CA ILE A 95 2.20 12.39 -3.22
C ILE A 95 2.42 13.15 -4.54
N GLU A 96 2.61 14.47 -4.47
CA GLU A 96 2.87 15.34 -5.62
C GLU A 96 4.14 14.90 -6.38
N ALA A 97 5.23 14.63 -5.64
CA ALA A 97 6.53 14.22 -6.18
C ALA A 97 6.55 12.81 -6.81
N GLN A 98 5.55 11.96 -6.54
CA GLN A 98 5.48 10.62 -7.11
C GLN A 98 4.82 10.63 -8.50
N PRO A 99 5.49 10.23 -9.59
CA PRO A 99 4.95 10.39 -10.95
C PRO A 99 3.68 9.57 -11.21
N ASN A 100 3.62 8.33 -10.74
CA ASN A 100 2.51 7.41 -10.95
C ASN A 100 1.82 7.08 -9.62
N PHE A 101 1.07 8.04 -9.07
CA PHE A 101 0.34 7.83 -7.83
C PHE A 101 -1.08 7.34 -8.11
N GLN A 102 -1.36 6.09 -7.74
CA GLN A 102 -2.70 5.53 -7.74
C GLN A 102 -2.83 4.50 -6.61
N ILE A 103 -3.81 4.70 -5.73
CA ILE A 103 -4.05 3.81 -4.59
C ILE A 103 -5.49 3.31 -4.64
N ALA A 104 -5.67 1.99 -4.52
CA ALA A 104 -6.98 1.40 -4.29
C ALA A 104 -7.21 1.27 -2.78
N MET A 105 -8.29 1.86 -2.28
CA MET A 105 -8.65 1.79 -0.87
C MET A 105 -10.08 1.26 -0.69
N ILE A 106 -10.22 0.27 0.21
CA ILE A 106 -11.51 -0.35 0.50
C ILE A 106 -12.51 0.72 0.94
N GLY A 107 -13.68 0.75 0.30
CA GLY A 107 -14.75 1.72 0.58
C GLY A 107 -14.61 3.08 -0.10
N ALA A 108 -13.42 3.48 -0.54
CA ALA A 108 -13.19 4.76 -1.26
C ALA A 108 -12.92 4.60 -2.76
N GLY A 109 -12.69 3.37 -3.22
CA GLY A 109 -12.36 3.05 -4.60
C GLY A 109 -10.90 3.35 -4.94
N VAL A 110 -10.64 3.66 -6.21
CA VAL A 110 -9.33 4.09 -6.67
C VAL A 110 -9.20 5.60 -6.48
N LEU A 111 -8.11 6.02 -5.84
CA LEU A 111 -7.72 7.42 -5.68
C LEU A 111 -6.58 7.72 -6.64
N ASP A 112 -6.78 8.74 -7.47
CA ASP A 112 -5.71 9.37 -8.24
C ASP A 112 -4.95 10.39 -7.38
N LYS A 113 -3.86 10.92 -7.93
CA LYS A 113 -3.00 11.92 -7.28
C LYS A 113 -3.78 13.13 -6.77
N GLN A 114 -4.61 13.74 -7.63
CA GLN A 114 -5.28 15.00 -7.31
C GLN A 114 -6.32 14.81 -6.21
N ARG A 115 -7.10 13.73 -6.30
CA ARG A 115 -8.06 13.35 -5.26
C ARG A 115 -7.34 13.05 -3.95
N ALA A 116 -6.24 12.29 -3.97
CA ALA A 116 -5.50 11.99 -2.76
C ALA A 116 -4.97 13.24 -2.06
N ILE A 117 -4.42 14.20 -2.81
CA ILE A 117 -3.99 15.49 -2.26
C ILE A 117 -5.18 16.24 -1.64
N ALA A 118 -6.32 16.33 -2.33
CA ALA A 118 -7.50 17.00 -1.80
C ALA A 118 -8.04 16.36 -0.51
N GLU A 119 -8.07 15.03 -0.46
CA GLU A 119 -8.50 14.27 0.73
C GLU A 119 -7.56 14.50 1.91
N VAL A 120 -6.24 14.49 1.67
CA VAL A 120 -5.20 14.77 2.68
C VAL A 120 -5.31 16.20 3.21
N MET A 121 -5.41 17.19 2.32
CA MET A 121 -5.50 18.61 2.70
C MET A 121 -6.81 18.95 3.42
N SER A 122 -7.92 18.31 3.07
CA SER A 122 -9.19 18.45 3.79
C SER A 122 -9.26 17.64 5.08
N TYR A 123 -8.22 16.85 5.37
CA TYR A 123 -8.14 15.97 6.53
C TYR A 123 -9.37 15.05 6.68
N SER A 124 -9.88 14.56 5.55
CA SER A 124 -11.05 13.69 5.52
C SER A 124 -10.76 12.36 6.24
N LYS A 125 -11.77 11.48 6.38
CA LYS A 125 -11.52 10.12 6.88
C LYS A 125 -10.48 9.37 6.02
N ILE A 126 -10.50 9.61 4.72
CA ILE A 126 -9.55 9.03 3.75
C ILE A 126 -8.20 9.72 3.89
N GLY A 127 -8.17 11.05 3.93
CA GLY A 127 -6.94 11.83 4.08
C GLY A 127 -6.17 11.47 5.35
N ARG A 128 -6.87 11.34 6.48
CA ARG A 128 -6.29 10.88 7.75
C ARG A 128 -5.62 9.52 7.62
N ALA A 129 -6.29 8.56 7.00
CA ALA A 129 -5.72 7.25 6.77
C ALA A 129 -4.46 7.31 5.88
N LEU A 130 -4.47 8.14 4.83
CA LEU A 130 -3.31 8.36 3.97
C LEU A 130 -2.14 8.98 4.75
N VAL A 131 -2.40 9.99 5.58
CA VAL A 131 -1.39 10.62 6.45
C VAL A 131 -0.77 9.59 7.40
N GLU A 132 -1.59 8.77 8.06
CA GLU A 132 -1.09 7.74 8.99
C GLU A 132 -0.24 6.67 8.31
N ILE A 133 -0.67 6.20 7.12
CA ILE A 133 0.07 5.22 6.33
C ILE A 133 1.43 5.79 5.94
N GLU A 134 1.44 7.01 5.39
CA GLU A 134 2.66 7.66 4.94
C GLU A 134 3.60 7.92 6.11
N GLN A 135 3.11 8.37 7.27
CA GLN A 135 3.94 8.55 8.46
C GLN A 135 4.61 7.26 8.93
N LYS A 136 3.87 6.13 8.93
CA LYS A 136 4.45 4.82 9.25
C LYS A 136 5.52 4.43 8.24
N MET A 137 5.29 4.70 6.96
CA MET A 137 6.25 4.43 5.90
C MET A 137 7.50 5.32 6.03
N ILE A 138 7.35 6.63 6.26
CA ILE A 138 8.47 7.56 6.48
C ILE A 138 9.30 7.10 7.67
N ASN A 139 8.66 6.80 8.81
CA ASN A 139 9.36 6.28 9.99
C ASN A 139 10.14 5.00 9.68
N HIS A 140 9.56 4.08 8.91
CA HIS A 140 10.25 2.85 8.52
C HIS A 140 11.48 3.15 7.63
N ILE A 141 11.36 4.07 6.69
CA ILE A 141 12.45 4.45 5.79
C ILE A 141 13.55 5.20 6.56
N VAL A 142 13.20 6.11 7.46
CA VAL A 142 14.16 6.84 8.32
C VAL A 142 14.94 5.88 9.20
N LYS A 143 14.26 4.94 9.89
CA LYS A 143 14.93 3.92 10.71
C LYS A 143 15.90 3.08 9.90
N LYS A 144 15.48 2.66 8.71
CA LYS A 144 16.32 1.90 7.79
C LYS A 144 17.52 2.72 7.31
N ALA A 145 17.34 4.00 7.02
CA ALA A 145 18.39 4.91 6.58
C ALA A 145 19.41 5.19 7.70
N ALA A 146 18.95 5.30 8.95
CA ALA A 146 19.78 5.45 10.13
C ALA A 146 20.53 4.17 10.55
N GLY A 147 20.33 3.05 9.83
CA GLY A 147 20.94 1.77 10.17
C GLY A 147 20.30 1.05 11.37
N GLU A 148 19.15 1.51 11.85
CA GLU A 148 18.36 0.84 12.89
C GLU A 148 17.58 -0.34 12.28
N THR A 149 18.29 -1.38 11.83
CA THR A 149 17.67 -2.68 11.60
C THR A 149 17.31 -3.26 12.97
N GLY A 150 16.02 -3.21 13.30
CA GLY A 150 15.48 -3.84 14.51
C GLY A 150 15.80 -5.34 14.55
N VAL A 151 16.90 -5.68 15.21
CA VAL A 151 17.18 -7.00 15.76
C VAL A 151 17.26 -6.81 17.27
N LYS A 152 16.13 -7.00 17.94
CA LYS A 152 16.04 -7.46 19.33
C LYS A 152 14.78 -8.30 19.48
#